data_AF-A0A4P7W5B2-F1
#
_entry.id   AF-A0A4P7W5B2-F1
#
_cell.length_a   1.000
_cell.length_b   1.000
_cell.length_c   1.000
_cell.angle_alpha   90.00
_cell.angle_beta   90.00
_cell.angle_gamma   90.00
#
_symmetry.space_group_name_H-M   'P 1'
#
loop_
_entity.id
_entity.type
_entity.pdbx_description
1 polymer ?
#
loop_
_entity_poly.entity_id
_entity_poly.type
_entity_poly.pdbx_seq_one_letter_code
_entity_poly.pdbx_strand_id
1 'polypeptide(L)'
;MVKNISIRLFFIFSLMVSAGVCALPVWGGSPKREMRGVWLATVWGIDWPSVTGTTPAIQRKQKAEMMELLDRCEKMNLTSVFFQVRGMADVMYDSKLEPWSSFISGKRGISPGWDPLEFVVNECHKRGLECYAWVNPFRWSAGTNYDSDIDRKWKDQGWLLSYGKYTVFNPGIEEVREHIVNICREIVTGYAVDGLVFDDYFYPNRIPETSDAPDYALWQEQSPWMSFGTGEGLTCIKRWPIYIACFLIRVLMLDSESRRPVLPESRIHLPINGECCRVGLRLTIGNIKKSIQTLSAGFTSRL
;
A
#
# COMPACT_ATOMS: atom_id res chain seq x y z
N MET A 1 -22.68 33.17 57.04
CA MET A 1 -22.76 31.70 56.84
C MET A 1 -23.17 31.28 55.43
N VAL A 2 -24.12 31.95 54.77
CA VAL A 2 -24.68 31.52 53.46
C VAL A 2 -23.66 31.54 52.29
N LYS A 3 -22.75 32.54 52.23
CA LYS A 3 -21.75 32.66 51.14
C LYS A 3 -20.77 31.48 51.04
N ASN A 4 -20.41 30.84 52.18
CA ASN A 4 -19.46 29.73 52.18
C ASN A 4 -20.08 28.40 51.69
N ILE A 5 -21.41 28.29 51.74
CA ILE A 5 -22.13 27.11 51.27
C ILE A 5 -22.20 27.12 49.74
N SER A 6 -22.47 28.28 49.12
CA SER A 6 -22.53 28.43 47.66
C SER A 6 -21.19 28.16 46.97
N ILE A 7 -20.07 28.58 47.57
CA ILE A 7 -18.72 28.32 47.02
C ILE A 7 -18.39 26.82 47.10
N ARG A 8 -18.73 26.15 48.21
CA ARG A 8 -18.51 24.70 48.36
C ARG A 8 -19.35 23.88 47.39
N LEU A 9 -20.61 24.26 47.17
CA LEU A 9 -21.47 23.61 46.18
C LEU A 9 -20.95 23.82 44.75
N PHE A 10 -20.40 24.98 44.43
CA PHE A 10 -19.80 25.25 43.12
C PHE A 10 -18.53 24.41 42.89
N PHE A 11 -17.68 24.26 43.91
CA PHE A 11 -16.49 23.41 43.83
C PHE A 11 -16.84 21.91 43.71
N ILE A 12 -17.85 21.44 44.44
CA ILE A 12 -18.31 20.04 44.34
C ILE A 12 -18.94 19.78 42.97
N PHE A 13 -19.75 20.70 42.46
CA PHE A 13 -20.32 20.60 41.11
C PHE A 13 -19.24 20.63 40.02
N SER A 14 -18.24 21.51 40.15
CA SER A 14 -17.09 21.57 39.24
C SER A 14 -16.22 20.30 39.29
N LEU A 15 -16.05 19.67 40.46
CA LEU A 15 -15.35 18.39 40.59
C LEU A 15 -16.15 17.24 39.98
N MET A 16 -17.48 17.23 40.12
CA MET A 16 -18.33 16.19 39.54
C MET A 16 -18.40 16.29 38.01
N VAL A 17 -18.41 17.51 37.45
CA VAL A 17 -18.37 17.74 35.99
C VAL A 17 -16.99 17.37 35.41
N SER A 18 -15.89 17.69 36.10
CA SER A 18 -14.55 17.29 35.63
C SER A 18 -14.27 15.79 35.75
N ALA A 19 -14.83 15.10 36.76
CA ALA A 19 -14.78 13.64 36.84
C ALA A 19 -15.65 12.95 35.76
N GLY A 20 -16.78 13.55 35.35
CA GLY A 20 -17.65 13.02 34.31
C GLY A 20 -17.10 13.13 32.88
N VAL A 21 -16.31 14.16 32.57
CA VAL A 21 -15.72 14.36 31.23
C VAL A 21 -14.49 13.47 30.99
N CYS A 22 -13.77 13.06 32.04
CA CYS A 22 -12.63 12.14 31.92
C CYS A 22 -13.01 10.66 31.83
N ALA A 23 -14.28 10.31 32.02
CA ALA A 23 -14.78 8.94 32.03
C ALA A 23 -15.57 8.54 30.78
N LEU A 24 -15.48 9.30 29.67
CA LEU A 24 -15.93 8.78 28.40
C LEU A 24 -14.94 7.67 27.99
N PRO A 25 -15.36 6.39 27.96
CA PRO A 25 -14.51 5.38 27.39
C PRO A 25 -14.30 5.79 25.94
N VAL A 26 -13.04 5.96 25.53
CA VAL A 26 -12.70 5.90 24.12
C VAL A 26 -13.01 4.48 23.69
N TRP A 27 -14.27 4.21 23.35
CA TRP A 27 -14.71 2.99 22.68
C TRP A 27 -14.15 3.04 21.26
N GLY A 28 -12.86 2.78 21.12
CA GLY A 28 -12.38 2.06 19.96
C GLY A 28 -12.95 0.65 20.08
N GLY A 29 -14.17 0.44 19.57
CA GLY A 29 -14.81 -0.86 19.62
C GLY A 29 -13.84 -1.91 19.07
N SER A 30 -13.68 -3.02 19.79
CA SER A 30 -12.95 -4.17 19.26
C SER A 30 -13.50 -4.50 17.86
N PRO A 31 -12.66 -4.86 16.88
CA PRO A 31 -13.13 -5.23 15.56
C PRO A 31 -14.30 -6.21 15.68
N LYS A 32 -15.42 -5.94 15.03
CA LYS A 32 -16.64 -6.78 15.13
C LYS A 32 -16.37 -8.24 14.73
N ARG A 33 -15.31 -8.49 13.95
CA ARG A 33 -14.80 -9.81 13.58
C ARG A 33 -13.27 -9.80 13.61
N GLU A 34 -12.69 -10.94 13.98
CA GLU A 34 -11.26 -11.21 13.86
C GLU A 34 -10.89 -11.41 12.39
N MET A 35 -9.78 -10.80 11.94
CA MET A 35 -9.20 -11.05 10.62
C MET A 35 -8.34 -12.31 10.67
N ARG A 36 -8.68 -13.30 9.84
CA ARG A 36 -7.92 -14.55 9.66
C ARG A 36 -7.52 -14.63 8.20
N GLY A 37 -6.45 -13.92 7.86
CA GLY A 37 -6.01 -13.78 6.49
C GLY A 37 -4.84 -14.69 6.14
N VAL A 38 -4.67 -14.97 4.84
CA VAL A 38 -3.50 -15.66 4.30
C VAL A 38 -2.88 -14.87 3.15
N TRP A 39 -1.56 -14.82 3.11
CA TRP A 39 -0.81 -14.30 1.96
C TRP A 39 -0.78 -15.35 0.85
N LEU A 40 -1.06 -14.93 -0.37
CA LEU A 40 -1.00 -15.79 -1.55
C LEU A 40 -0.05 -15.14 -2.57
N ALA A 41 1.20 -15.58 -2.54
CA ALA A 41 2.29 -15.04 -3.32
C ALA A 41 2.32 -15.62 -4.75
N THR A 42 2.54 -14.72 -5.70
CA THR A 42 2.66 -15.04 -7.12
C THR A 42 4.08 -14.94 -7.66
N VAL A 43 4.92 -14.15 -6.99
CA VAL A 43 6.35 -14.04 -7.27
C VAL A 43 7.00 -15.41 -7.20
N TRP A 44 7.77 -15.75 -8.23
CA TRP A 44 8.43 -17.07 -8.39
C TRP A 44 7.49 -18.29 -8.32
N GLY A 45 6.17 -18.10 -8.36
CA GLY A 45 5.21 -19.18 -8.15
C GLY A 45 5.34 -19.84 -6.77
N ILE A 46 5.67 -19.07 -5.72
CA ILE A 46 5.82 -19.59 -4.34
C ILE A 46 4.57 -20.35 -3.91
N ASP A 47 3.40 -19.71 -4.01
CA ASP A 47 2.12 -20.33 -3.65
C ASP A 47 1.31 -20.69 -4.90
N TRP A 48 1.27 -19.79 -5.89
CA TRP A 48 0.51 -19.99 -7.12
C TRP A 48 1.03 -19.10 -8.27
N PRO A 49 0.97 -19.54 -9.53
CA PRO A 49 0.61 -20.89 -9.98
C PRO A 49 1.81 -21.83 -9.99
N SER A 50 1.57 -23.15 -9.95
CA SER A 50 2.65 -24.15 -10.06
C SER A 50 3.22 -24.28 -11.47
N VAL A 51 2.44 -23.84 -12.47
CA VAL A 51 2.80 -23.86 -13.88
C VAL A 51 2.47 -22.52 -14.54
N THR A 52 3.31 -22.11 -15.48
CA THR A 52 3.16 -20.87 -16.24
C THR A 52 2.97 -21.16 -17.72
N GLY A 53 2.17 -20.37 -18.41
CA GLY A 53 1.96 -20.53 -19.85
C GLY A 53 0.63 -19.98 -20.35
N THR A 54 0.42 -20.06 -21.65
CA THR A 54 -0.74 -19.46 -22.34
C THR A 54 -1.71 -20.50 -22.92
N THR A 55 -1.41 -21.80 -22.80
CA THR A 55 -2.25 -22.85 -23.39
C THR A 55 -3.53 -23.07 -22.58
N PRO A 56 -4.65 -23.49 -23.20
CA PRO A 56 -5.88 -23.77 -22.47
C PRO A 56 -5.72 -24.83 -21.36
N ALA A 57 -4.81 -25.79 -21.54
CA ALA A 57 -4.51 -26.80 -20.52
C ALA A 57 -3.84 -26.18 -19.28
N ILE A 58 -2.90 -25.25 -19.49
CA ILE A 58 -2.24 -24.52 -18.39
C ILE A 58 -3.24 -23.61 -17.68
N GLN A 59 -4.06 -22.85 -18.42
CA GLN A 59 -5.10 -22.00 -17.81
C GLN A 59 -6.06 -22.82 -16.93
N ARG A 60 -6.51 -24.00 -17.39
CA ARG A 60 -7.37 -24.89 -16.58
C ARG A 60 -6.67 -25.35 -15.31
N LYS A 61 -5.40 -25.71 -15.40
CA LYS A 61 -4.60 -26.13 -14.23
C LYS A 61 -4.44 -24.98 -13.22
N GLN A 62 -4.09 -23.79 -13.69
CA GLN A 62 -3.96 -22.59 -12.85
C GLN A 62 -5.28 -22.28 -12.11
N LYS A 63 -6.42 -22.30 -12.81
CA LYS A 63 -7.74 -22.09 -12.20
C LYS A 63 -8.10 -23.17 -11.19
N ALA A 64 -7.81 -24.44 -11.50
CA ALA A 64 -8.07 -25.56 -10.59
C ALA A 64 -7.24 -25.45 -9.30
N GLU A 65 -5.96 -25.13 -9.40
CA GLU A 65 -5.07 -24.92 -8.24
C GLU A 65 -5.54 -23.76 -7.36
N MET A 66 -5.99 -22.66 -7.97
CA MET A 66 -6.53 -21.53 -7.24
C MET A 66 -7.82 -21.92 -6.49
N MET A 67 -8.75 -22.61 -7.15
CA MET A 67 -9.97 -23.08 -6.48
C MET A 67 -9.64 -24.00 -5.30
N GLU A 68 -8.68 -24.92 -5.45
CA GLU A 68 -8.26 -25.80 -4.37
C GLU A 68 -7.64 -25.04 -3.18
N LEU A 69 -6.82 -24.02 -3.46
CA LEU A 69 -6.28 -23.12 -2.42
C LEU A 69 -7.40 -22.41 -1.66
N LEU A 70 -8.38 -21.85 -2.37
CA LEU A 70 -9.50 -21.13 -1.77
C LEU A 70 -10.45 -22.05 -1.00
N ASP A 71 -10.69 -23.28 -1.48
CA ASP A 71 -11.44 -24.30 -0.75
C ASP A 71 -10.75 -24.67 0.58
N ARG A 72 -9.41 -24.70 0.61
CA ARG A 72 -8.66 -24.88 1.87
C ARG A 72 -8.82 -23.69 2.79
N CYS A 73 -8.78 -22.47 2.27
CA CYS A 73 -8.98 -21.26 3.06
C CYS A 73 -10.35 -21.27 3.75
N GLU A 74 -11.41 -21.62 3.01
CA GLU A 74 -12.76 -21.76 3.55
C GLU A 74 -12.82 -22.84 4.63
N LYS A 75 -12.27 -24.04 4.38
CA LYS A 75 -12.22 -25.13 5.37
C LYS A 75 -11.47 -24.76 6.65
N MET A 76 -10.46 -23.92 6.55
CA MET A 76 -9.71 -23.39 7.68
C MET A 76 -10.42 -22.22 8.39
N ASN A 77 -11.62 -21.86 7.95
CA ASN A 77 -12.38 -20.70 8.41
C ASN A 77 -11.58 -19.39 8.27
N LEU A 78 -10.76 -19.25 7.24
CA LEU A 78 -10.14 -17.96 6.93
C LEU A 78 -11.21 -16.94 6.50
N THR A 79 -10.92 -15.66 6.67
CA THR A 79 -11.82 -14.56 6.30
C THR A 79 -11.34 -13.83 5.06
N SER A 80 -10.03 -13.88 4.77
CA SER A 80 -9.42 -12.96 3.82
C SER A 80 -8.24 -13.61 3.09
N VAL A 81 -8.05 -13.25 1.83
CA VAL A 81 -6.90 -13.64 1.00
C VAL A 81 -6.20 -12.38 0.52
N PHE A 82 -4.90 -12.28 0.79
CA PHE A 82 -4.03 -11.22 0.27
C PHE A 82 -3.35 -11.73 -1.00
N PHE A 83 -4.03 -11.56 -2.14
CA PHE A 83 -3.58 -12.06 -3.42
C PHE A 83 -2.54 -11.11 -4.03
N GLN A 84 -1.33 -11.61 -4.32
CA GLN A 84 -0.26 -10.80 -4.92
C GLN A 84 -0.59 -10.44 -6.37
N VAL A 85 -1.22 -9.28 -6.54
CA VAL A 85 -1.61 -8.73 -7.84
C VAL A 85 -0.41 -8.14 -8.57
N ARG A 86 0.48 -7.48 -7.82
CA ARG A 86 1.68 -6.81 -8.34
C ARG A 86 2.92 -7.21 -7.55
N GLY A 87 3.85 -7.90 -8.20
CA GLY A 87 5.05 -8.46 -7.55
C GLY A 87 6.36 -7.76 -7.92
N MET A 88 6.65 -7.63 -9.21
CA MET A 88 7.91 -7.11 -9.76
C MET A 88 7.63 -6.09 -10.87
N ALA A 89 6.87 -5.04 -10.54
CA ALA A 89 6.35 -4.06 -11.50
C ALA A 89 5.70 -4.73 -12.72
N ASP A 90 4.97 -5.81 -12.45
CA ASP A 90 4.16 -6.58 -13.36
C ASP A 90 2.88 -7.02 -12.65
N VAL A 91 1.86 -7.31 -13.46
CA VAL A 91 0.50 -7.50 -12.96
C VAL A 91 -0.07 -8.88 -13.31
N MET A 92 -1.01 -9.31 -12.46
CA MET A 92 -1.85 -10.51 -12.63
C MET A 92 -3.23 -10.20 -13.20
N TYR A 93 -3.34 -9.15 -14.03
CA TYR A 93 -4.58 -8.68 -14.65
C TYR A 93 -4.30 -7.88 -15.93
N ASP A 94 -5.33 -7.55 -16.71
CA ASP A 94 -5.16 -6.80 -17.96
C ASP A 94 -4.97 -5.29 -17.71
N SER A 95 -3.73 -4.90 -17.44
CA SER A 95 -3.35 -3.50 -17.18
C SER A 95 -2.99 -2.75 -18.45
N LYS A 96 -3.34 -1.46 -18.49
CA LYS A 96 -2.85 -0.51 -19.51
C LYS A 96 -1.52 0.14 -19.14
N LEU A 97 -1.10 -0.04 -17.90
CA LEU A 97 0.00 0.69 -17.27
C LEU A 97 1.20 -0.21 -16.99
N GLU A 98 1.01 -1.52 -16.79
CA GLU A 98 2.09 -2.45 -16.45
C GLU A 98 2.04 -3.74 -17.26
N PRO A 99 3.18 -4.41 -17.48
CA PRO A 99 3.23 -5.62 -18.26
C PRO A 99 2.63 -6.79 -17.47
N TRP A 100 2.07 -7.75 -18.20
CA TRP A 100 1.73 -9.06 -17.63
C TRP A 100 2.94 -9.72 -16.97
N SER A 101 2.71 -10.35 -15.82
CA SER A 101 3.78 -11.03 -15.12
C SER A 101 4.29 -12.26 -15.86
N SER A 102 5.62 -12.47 -15.83
CA SER A 102 6.20 -13.73 -16.29
C SER A 102 5.74 -14.92 -15.45
N PHE A 103 5.31 -14.71 -14.21
CA PHE A 103 4.89 -15.78 -13.30
C PHE A 103 3.49 -16.34 -13.61
N ILE A 104 2.75 -15.76 -14.56
CA ILE A 104 1.47 -16.35 -15.03
C ILE A 104 1.59 -16.97 -16.42
N SER A 105 2.17 -16.24 -17.38
CA SER A 105 2.24 -16.66 -18.79
C SER A 105 3.57 -17.32 -19.17
N GLY A 106 4.58 -17.27 -18.29
CA GLY A 106 5.94 -17.73 -18.56
C GLY A 106 6.81 -16.70 -19.26
N LYS A 107 6.22 -15.60 -19.76
CA LYS A 107 6.95 -14.51 -20.42
C LYS A 107 6.34 -13.16 -20.07
N ARG A 108 7.16 -12.27 -19.51
CA ARG A 108 6.75 -10.92 -19.13
C ARG A 108 6.17 -10.15 -20.32
N GLY A 109 5.09 -9.41 -20.10
CA GLY A 109 4.35 -8.67 -21.11
C GLY A 109 3.42 -9.51 -21.98
N ILE A 110 3.40 -10.84 -21.83
CA ILE A 110 2.50 -11.71 -22.60
C ILE A 110 1.26 -12.05 -21.76
N SER A 111 0.08 -11.76 -22.32
CA SER A 111 -1.20 -12.14 -21.71
C SER A 111 -1.33 -13.67 -21.58
N PRO A 112 -1.81 -14.18 -20.44
CA PRO A 112 -2.10 -15.60 -20.27
C PRO A 112 -3.39 -16.03 -21.00
N GLY A 113 -4.14 -15.09 -21.60
CA GLY A 113 -5.41 -15.35 -22.30
C GLY A 113 -6.63 -15.41 -21.40
N TRP A 114 -6.51 -14.97 -20.14
CA TRP A 114 -7.59 -14.82 -19.16
C TRP A 114 -7.18 -13.76 -18.12
N ASP A 115 -8.11 -13.32 -17.27
CA ASP A 115 -7.84 -12.37 -16.17
C ASP A 115 -7.78 -13.10 -14.81
N PRO A 116 -6.57 -13.29 -14.23
CA PRO A 116 -6.42 -13.92 -12.92
C PRO A 116 -7.04 -13.13 -11.76
N LEU A 117 -6.89 -11.80 -11.73
CA LEU A 117 -7.41 -11.00 -10.62
C LEU A 117 -8.93 -11.07 -10.58
N GLU A 118 -9.61 -10.91 -11.72
CA GLU A 118 -11.07 -11.03 -11.78
C GLU A 118 -11.54 -12.42 -11.31
N PHE A 119 -10.85 -13.48 -11.75
CA PHE A 119 -11.18 -14.84 -11.34
C PHE A 119 -11.00 -15.05 -9.83
N VAL A 120 -9.88 -14.62 -9.25
CA VAL A 120 -9.59 -14.79 -7.82
C VAL A 120 -10.58 -14.03 -6.96
N VAL A 121 -10.90 -12.78 -7.32
CA VAL A 121 -11.92 -11.98 -6.61
C VAL A 121 -13.26 -12.71 -6.60
N ASN A 122 -13.72 -13.15 -7.78
CA ASN A 122 -15.01 -13.84 -7.92
C ASN A 122 -15.04 -15.17 -7.13
N GLU A 123 -13.96 -15.96 -7.17
CA GLU A 123 -13.88 -17.23 -6.44
C GLU A 123 -13.75 -17.05 -4.91
N CYS A 124 -13.11 -15.97 -4.45
CA CYS A 124 -13.09 -15.60 -3.03
C CYS A 124 -14.51 -15.26 -2.55
N HIS A 125 -15.20 -14.39 -3.27
CA HIS A 125 -16.55 -13.94 -2.90
C HIS A 125 -17.57 -15.08 -2.86
N LYS A 126 -17.47 -16.06 -3.76
CA LYS A 126 -18.31 -17.28 -3.73
C LYS A 126 -18.18 -18.08 -2.43
N ARG A 127 -17.03 -17.99 -1.76
CA ARG A 127 -16.71 -18.69 -0.50
C ARG A 127 -16.84 -17.79 0.74
N GLY A 128 -17.34 -16.57 0.55
CA GLY A 128 -17.40 -15.58 1.63
C GLY A 128 -16.04 -15.09 2.12
N LEU A 129 -14.99 -15.23 1.31
CA LEU A 129 -13.65 -14.70 1.57
C LEU A 129 -13.54 -13.28 1.00
N GLU A 130 -12.97 -12.37 1.77
CA GLU A 130 -12.55 -11.05 1.26
C GLU A 130 -11.26 -11.20 0.44
N CYS A 131 -11.18 -10.57 -0.72
CA CYS A 131 -10.00 -10.55 -1.59
C CYS A 131 -9.32 -9.18 -1.52
N TYR A 132 -8.18 -9.13 -0.84
CA TYR A 132 -7.32 -7.94 -0.77
C TYR A 132 -6.26 -8.03 -1.87
N ALA A 133 -6.13 -6.97 -2.66
CA ALA A 133 -5.07 -6.85 -3.64
C ALA A 133 -3.74 -6.48 -2.96
N TRP A 134 -2.80 -7.42 -2.96
CA TRP A 134 -1.45 -7.21 -2.48
C TRP A 134 -0.57 -6.64 -3.59
N VAL A 135 -0.01 -5.47 -3.30
CA VAL A 135 0.86 -4.71 -4.19
C VAL A 135 2.22 -4.52 -3.52
N ASN A 136 3.27 -5.08 -4.11
CA ASN A 136 4.61 -4.53 -3.87
C ASN A 136 4.68 -3.17 -4.59
N PRO A 137 5.02 -2.05 -3.94
CA PRO A 137 4.95 -0.74 -4.59
C PRO A 137 6.16 -0.44 -5.49
N PHE A 138 7.37 -0.85 -5.13
CA PHE A 138 8.57 -0.35 -5.81
C PHE A 138 9.43 -1.42 -6.47
N ARG A 139 9.34 -2.69 -6.09
CA ARG A 139 10.19 -3.73 -6.67
C ARG A 139 9.96 -3.85 -8.18
N TRP A 140 11.04 -3.78 -8.94
CA TRP A 140 11.06 -4.06 -10.38
C TRP A 140 11.77 -5.38 -10.68
N SER A 141 12.90 -5.69 -10.04
CA SER A 141 13.56 -6.99 -10.19
C SER A 141 14.47 -7.39 -9.03
N ALA A 142 14.79 -8.68 -8.99
CA ALA A 142 15.74 -9.28 -8.05
C ALA A 142 16.91 -9.99 -8.79
N GLY A 143 17.43 -9.35 -9.83
CA GLY A 143 18.58 -9.80 -10.62
C GLY A 143 18.27 -10.06 -12.09
N THR A 144 16.99 -10.10 -12.45
CA THR A 144 16.54 -10.18 -13.84
C THR A 144 16.59 -8.80 -14.49
N ASN A 145 17.13 -8.72 -15.70
CA ASN A 145 17.08 -7.54 -16.52
C ASN A 145 15.92 -7.67 -17.52
N TYR A 146 14.72 -7.22 -17.14
CA TYR A 146 13.55 -7.26 -18.02
C TYR A 146 13.67 -6.25 -19.17
N ASP A 147 13.14 -6.59 -20.35
CA ASP A 147 13.34 -5.79 -21.57
C ASP A 147 12.06 -5.57 -22.40
N SER A 148 10.87 -5.77 -21.82
CA SER A 148 9.62 -5.46 -22.53
C SER A 148 9.56 -3.99 -22.93
N ASP A 149 8.69 -3.62 -23.86
CA ASP A 149 8.61 -2.26 -24.39
C ASP A 149 8.46 -1.20 -23.29
N ILE A 150 7.68 -1.52 -22.26
CA ILE A 150 7.49 -0.64 -21.11
C ILE A 150 8.67 -0.64 -20.14
N ASP A 151 9.36 -1.77 -19.98
CA ASP A 151 10.58 -1.84 -19.18
C ASP A 151 11.69 -0.96 -19.79
N ARG A 152 11.80 -0.92 -21.12
CA ARG A 152 12.74 -0.03 -21.81
C ARG A 152 12.37 1.43 -21.59
N LYS A 153 11.09 1.77 -21.65
CA LYS A 153 10.60 3.12 -21.35
C LYS A 153 10.99 3.57 -19.94
N TRP A 154 10.78 2.74 -18.91
CA TRP A 154 11.16 3.11 -17.54
C TRP A 154 12.67 3.28 -17.36
N LYS A 155 13.49 2.49 -18.06
CA LYS A 155 14.95 2.67 -18.09
C LYS A 155 15.33 4.01 -18.73
N ASP A 156 14.76 4.32 -19.89
CA ASP A 156 15.04 5.56 -20.63
C ASP A 156 14.60 6.80 -19.84
N GLN A 157 13.52 6.68 -19.07
CA GLN A 157 13.05 7.73 -18.16
C GLN A 157 13.88 7.87 -16.87
N GLY A 158 14.85 6.98 -16.63
CA GLY A 158 15.67 7.00 -15.41
C GLY A 158 14.89 6.62 -14.14
N TRP A 159 13.79 5.87 -14.27
CA TRP A 159 12.93 5.52 -13.13
C TRP A 159 13.54 4.46 -12.21
N LEU A 160 14.57 3.74 -12.66
CA LEU A 160 15.11 2.58 -11.97
C LEU A 160 16.27 2.94 -11.04
N LEU A 161 16.18 2.49 -9.79
CA LEU A 161 17.23 2.54 -8.79
C LEU A 161 17.74 1.13 -8.51
N SER A 162 19.00 0.87 -8.86
CA SER A 162 19.63 -0.44 -8.64
C SER A 162 20.63 -0.38 -7.49
N TYR A 163 20.58 -1.39 -6.62
CA TYR A 163 21.58 -1.60 -5.58
C TYR A 163 21.81 -3.11 -5.35
N GLY A 164 23.05 -3.54 -5.51
CA GLY A 164 23.39 -4.97 -5.58
C GLY A 164 22.62 -5.64 -6.72
N LYS A 165 21.94 -6.76 -6.43
CA LYS A 165 21.10 -7.47 -7.40
C LYS A 165 19.67 -6.93 -7.51
N TYR A 166 19.27 -6.04 -6.61
CA TYR A 166 17.89 -5.56 -6.56
C TYR A 166 17.74 -4.27 -7.34
N THR A 167 16.63 -4.15 -8.06
CA THR A 167 16.24 -2.93 -8.75
C THR A 167 14.81 -2.58 -8.38
N VAL A 168 14.59 -1.32 -8.03
CA VAL A 168 13.29 -0.78 -7.67
C VAL A 168 12.98 0.44 -8.54
N PHE A 169 11.71 0.84 -8.61
CA PHE A 169 11.38 2.20 -9.01
C PHE A 169 11.86 3.18 -7.93
N ASN A 170 12.48 4.27 -8.36
CA ASN A 170 12.99 5.30 -7.47
C ASN A 170 11.80 6.10 -6.89
N PRO A 171 11.46 5.94 -5.61
CA PRO A 171 10.28 6.59 -5.02
C PRO A 171 10.45 8.11 -4.92
N GLY A 172 11.68 8.62 -5.03
CA GLY A 172 11.97 10.06 -5.06
C GLY A 172 11.43 10.78 -6.30
N ILE A 173 11.19 10.04 -7.39
CA ILE A 173 10.67 10.59 -8.65
C ILE A 173 9.15 10.75 -8.56
N GLU A 174 8.63 11.92 -8.92
CA GLU A 174 7.19 12.22 -8.81
C GLU A 174 6.35 11.33 -9.74
N GLU A 175 6.78 11.18 -10.99
CA GLU A 175 6.11 10.38 -12.00
C GLU A 175 6.04 8.90 -11.60
N VAL A 176 7.05 8.40 -10.87
CA VAL A 176 7.01 7.05 -10.28
C VAL A 176 5.91 6.97 -9.22
N ARG A 177 5.80 7.95 -8.33
CA ARG A 177 4.74 7.96 -7.31
C ARG A 177 3.36 8.00 -7.97
N GLU A 178 3.17 8.86 -8.97
CA GLU A 178 1.92 8.94 -9.74
C GLU A 178 1.58 7.62 -10.44
N HIS A 179 2.58 6.97 -11.06
CA HIS A 179 2.41 5.67 -11.69
C HIS A 179 1.88 4.62 -10.70
N ILE A 180 2.43 4.55 -9.49
CA ILE A 180 1.95 3.63 -8.45
C ILE A 180 0.53 3.96 -7.97
N VAL A 181 0.18 5.24 -7.81
CA VAL A 181 -1.21 5.64 -7.51
C VAL A 181 -2.14 5.19 -8.64
N ASN A 182 -1.74 5.39 -9.90
CA ASN A 182 -2.55 5.05 -11.07
C ASN A 182 -2.79 3.54 -11.17
N ILE A 183 -1.79 2.71 -10.85
CA ILE A 183 -1.95 1.26 -10.77
C ILE A 183 -2.94 0.87 -9.67
N CYS A 184 -2.78 1.42 -8.47
CA CYS A 184 -3.71 1.15 -7.38
C CYS A 184 -5.14 1.59 -7.74
N ARG A 185 -5.29 2.72 -8.44
CA ARG A 185 -6.56 3.22 -8.97
C ARG A 185 -7.15 2.25 -10.01
N GLU A 186 -6.34 1.75 -10.94
CA GLU A 186 -6.79 0.78 -11.95
C GLU A 186 -7.35 -0.48 -11.28
N ILE A 187 -6.68 -0.99 -10.23
CA ILE A 187 -7.13 -2.15 -9.46
C ILE A 187 -8.48 -1.87 -8.77
N VAL A 188 -8.58 -0.82 -7.96
CA VAL A 188 -9.80 -0.58 -7.14
C VAL A 188 -11.00 -0.09 -7.96
N THR A 189 -10.77 0.43 -9.17
CA THR A 189 -11.87 0.86 -10.07
C THR A 189 -12.26 -0.22 -11.06
N GLY A 190 -11.34 -1.10 -11.44
CA GLY A 190 -11.58 -2.19 -12.38
C GLY A 190 -12.13 -3.47 -11.74
N TYR A 191 -11.82 -3.72 -10.46
CA TYR A 191 -12.08 -4.99 -9.79
C TYR A 191 -12.80 -4.80 -8.46
N ALA A 192 -13.67 -5.75 -8.11
CA ALA A 192 -14.41 -5.76 -6.85
C ALA A 192 -13.54 -6.25 -5.68
N VAL A 193 -12.35 -5.69 -5.50
CA VAL A 193 -11.46 -6.03 -4.38
C VAL A 193 -12.00 -5.45 -3.07
N ASP A 194 -11.78 -6.16 -1.97
CA ASP A 194 -12.22 -5.77 -0.62
C ASP A 194 -11.22 -4.84 0.09
N GLY A 195 -10.03 -4.66 -0.49
CA GLY A 195 -9.01 -3.76 0.00
C GLY A 195 -7.70 -3.83 -0.79
N LEU A 196 -6.76 -2.95 -0.42
CA LEU A 196 -5.39 -2.94 -0.90
C LEU A 196 -4.43 -3.14 0.28
N VAL A 197 -3.33 -3.85 0.05
CA VAL A 197 -2.25 -4.00 1.02
C VAL A 197 -0.90 -3.80 0.35
N PHE A 198 -0.02 -3.05 1.00
CA PHE A 198 1.40 -3.01 0.64
C PHE A 198 2.19 -3.91 1.58
N ASP A 199 3.14 -4.64 1.02
CA ASP A 199 4.10 -5.44 1.79
C ASP A 199 5.32 -4.59 2.20
N ASP A 200 6.31 -5.22 2.83
CA ASP A 200 7.41 -4.58 3.56
C ASP A 200 8.60 -4.12 2.69
N TYR A 201 8.53 -4.26 1.36
CA TYR A 201 9.63 -3.93 0.45
C TYR A 201 9.52 -2.52 -0.13
N PHE A 202 10.39 -1.62 0.35
CA PHE A 202 10.47 -0.25 -0.14
C PHE A 202 11.76 0.05 -0.92
N TYR A 203 12.91 0.06 -0.26
CA TYR A 203 14.23 0.15 -0.92
C TYR A 203 14.96 -1.19 -0.94
N PRO A 204 15.96 -1.36 -1.83
CA PRO A 204 16.91 -2.45 -1.75
C PRO A 204 17.55 -2.55 -0.35
N ASN A 205 17.65 -3.77 0.16
CA ASN A 205 18.28 -4.01 1.46
C ASN A 205 19.75 -3.52 1.46
N ARG A 206 20.14 -2.83 2.53
CA ARG A 206 21.48 -2.26 2.76
C ARG A 206 21.91 -1.16 1.79
N ILE A 207 21.00 -0.57 1.01
CA ILE A 207 21.31 0.65 0.28
C ILE A 207 21.84 1.70 1.27
N PRO A 208 22.86 2.52 0.91
CA PRO A 208 23.36 3.55 1.81
C PRO A 208 22.26 4.51 2.23
N GLU A 209 22.37 5.01 3.45
CA GLU A 209 21.36 5.86 4.06
C GLU A 209 21.95 7.21 4.52
N THR A 210 23.04 7.58 3.86
CA THR A 210 23.84 8.78 4.06
C THR A 210 23.83 9.58 2.76
N SER A 211 24.70 10.59 2.67
CA SER A 211 25.01 11.27 1.42
C SER A 211 25.53 10.36 0.30
N ASP A 212 25.90 9.12 0.63
CA ASP A 212 26.38 8.12 -0.32
C ASP A 212 25.23 7.37 -1.02
N ALA A 213 23.98 7.65 -0.65
CA ALA A 213 22.82 7.04 -1.29
C ALA A 213 22.70 7.51 -2.75
N PRO A 214 22.39 6.61 -3.70
CA PRO A 214 22.35 6.94 -5.11
C PRO A 214 21.26 7.96 -5.49
N ASP A 215 20.23 8.11 -4.67
CA ASP A 215 19.13 9.07 -4.83
C ASP A 215 19.19 10.23 -3.83
N TYR A 216 20.32 10.41 -3.12
CA TYR A 216 20.48 11.46 -2.10
C TYR A 216 20.23 12.88 -2.63
N ALA A 217 20.73 13.20 -3.83
CA ALA A 217 20.52 14.51 -4.43
C ALA A 217 19.03 14.79 -4.71
N LEU A 218 18.32 13.79 -5.22
CA LEU A 218 16.88 13.87 -5.47
C LEU A 218 16.10 14.02 -4.17
N TRP A 219 16.51 13.31 -3.12
CA TRP A 219 15.95 13.48 -1.78
C TRP A 219 16.08 14.91 -1.26
N GLN A 220 17.26 15.53 -1.39
CA GLN A 220 17.47 16.91 -0.95
C GLN A 220 16.56 17.90 -1.67
N GLU A 221 16.35 17.69 -2.98
CA GLU A 221 15.50 18.55 -3.80
C GLU A 221 14.01 18.39 -3.48
N GLN A 222 13.54 17.15 -3.36
CA GLN A 222 12.12 16.80 -3.25
C GLN A 222 11.61 16.82 -1.81
N SER A 223 12.48 16.77 -0.82
CA SER A 223 12.10 16.73 0.59
C SER A 223 13.01 17.57 1.49
N PRO A 224 13.27 18.85 1.15
CA PRO A 224 14.15 19.73 1.92
C PRO A 224 13.61 20.00 3.34
N TRP A 225 12.30 19.80 3.55
CA TRP A 225 11.64 19.93 4.84
C TRP A 225 11.88 18.75 5.79
N MET A 226 12.42 17.63 5.30
CA MET A 226 12.74 16.48 6.13
C MET A 226 14.16 16.70 6.65
N SER A 227 14.28 17.44 7.74
CA SER A 227 15.59 17.70 8.36
C SER A 227 16.21 16.41 8.93
N PHE A 228 17.53 16.31 8.88
CA PHE A 228 18.30 15.37 9.71
C PHE A 228 18.20 15.75 11.19
N GLY A 229 18.05 14.75 12.08
CA GLY A 229 18.05 14.89 13.54
C GLY A 229 16.64 14.88 14.15
N THR A 230 16.37 14.34 15.33
CA THR A 230 17.20 14.05 16.51
C THR A 230 16.52 12.96 17.35
N GLY A 231 17.26 11.90 17.71
CA GLY A 231 16.81 10.81 18.58
C GLY A 231 16.58 9.49 17.83
N GLU A 232 17.34 8.45 18.19
CA GLU A 232 17.17 7.04 17.77
C GLU A 232 17.81 6.56 16.45
N GLY A 233 18.87 7.18 15.94
CA GLY A 233 19.81 6.49 15.05
C GLY A 233 19.27 5.97 13.69
N LEU A 234 18.06 6.33 13.28
CA LEU A 234 17.56 6.15 11.92
C LEU A 234 17.73 7.48 11.15
N THR A 235 18.52 7.47 10.08
CA THR A 235 18.65 8.61 9.18
C THR A 235 17.34 8.87 8.42
N CYS A 236 17.04 10.13 8.11
CA CYS A 236 15.78 10.59 7.50
C CYS A 236 15.46 9.92 6.16
N ILE A 237 16.48 9.46 5.43
CA ILE A 237 16.32 8.74 4.18
C ILE A 237 15.68 7.35 4.35
N LYS A 238 15.85 6.67 5.52
CA LYS A 238 15.11 5.43 5.84
C LYS A 238 13.59 5.63 5.86
N ARG A 239 13.15 6.80 6.34
CA ARG A 239 11.73 7.10 6.50
C ARG A 239 11.10 7.62 5.21
N TRP A 240 11.90 8.10 4.26
CA TRP A 240 11.38 8.74 3.04
C TRP A 240 10.42 7.84 2.23
N PRO A 241 10.73 6.56 1.97
CA PRO A 241 9.81 5.67 1.25
C PRO A 241 8.59 5.31 2.08
N ILE A 242 8.74 5.19 3.39
CA ILE A 242 7.62 4.89 4.29
C ILE A 242 6.65 6.09 4.29
N TYR A 243 7.17 7.32 4.34
CA TYR A 243 6.37 8.53 4.17
C TYR A 243 5.72 8.59 2.80
N ILE A 244 6.44 8.24 1.73
CA ILE A 244 5.89 8.18 0.37
C ILE A 244 4.79 7.11 0.30
N ALA A 245 4.99 5.92 0.85
CA ALA A 245 3.98 4.87 0.89
C ALA A 245 2.75 5.30 1.70
N CYS A 246 2.93 5.91 2.87
CA CYS A 246 1.85 6.49 3.66
C CYS A 246 1.12 7.61 2.90
N PHE A 247 1.84 8.44 2.15
CA PHE A 247 1.27 9.47 1.28
C PHE A 247 0.47 8.85 0.14
N LEU A 248 1.00 7.84 -0.54
CA LEU A 248 0.31 7.09 -1.60
C LEU A 248 -1.00 6.50 -1.08
N ILE A 249 -0.97 5.86 0.09
CA ILE A 249 -2.16 5.35 0.77
C ILE A 249 -3.16 6.48 1.02
N ARG A 250 -2.70 7.64 1.51
CA ARG A 250 -3.59 8.76 1.81
C ARG A 250 -4.19 9.42 0.56
N VAL A 251 -3.44 9.50 -0.53
CA VAL A 251 -3.97 9.97 -1.83
C VAL A 251 -5.06 9.00 -2.31
N LEU A 252 -4.85 7.70 -2.21
CA LEU A 252 -5.85 6.70 -2.56
C LEU A 252 -7.11 6.80 -1.69
N MET A 253 -6.94 7.05 -0.38
CA MET A 253 -8.07 7.29 0.52
C MET A 253 -8.91 8.50 0.10
N LEU A 254 -8.27 9.65 -0.14
CA LEU A 254 -8.95 10.89 -0.51
C LEU A 254 -9.65 10.78 -1.87
N ASP A 255 -9.06 10.05 -2.81
CA ASP A 255 -9.66 9.84 -4.13
C ASP A 255 -10.89 8.93 -4.05
N SER A 256 -10.86 7.91 -3.17
CA SER A 256 -12.02 7.05 -2.91
C SER A 256 -13.20 7.83 -2.31
N GLU A 257 -12.96 8.77 -1.40
CA GLU A 257 -14.01 9.61 -0.81
C GLU A 257 -14.75 10.47 -1.86
N SER A 258 -14.11 10.79 -2.99
CA SER A 258 -14.63 11.71 -3.99
C SER A 258 -15.53 11.08 -5.07
N ARG A 259 -15.45 9.76 -5.31
CA ARG A 259 -16.08 9.15 -6.51
C ARG A 259 -16.90 7.87 -6.31
N ARG A 260 -16.95 7.33 -5.10
CA ARG A 260 -17.90 6.31 -4.57
C ARG A 260 -17.29 5.83 -3.24
N PRO A 261 -18.03 5.52 -2.16
CA PRO A 261 -17.43 4.93 -0.98
C PRO A 261 -17.03 3.48 -1.30
N VAL A 262 -15.95 3.27 -2.03
CA VAL A 262 -15.54 1.94 -2.51
C VAL A 262 -14.86 1.17 -1.38
N LEU A 263 -14.11 1.83 -0.48
CA LEU A 263 -13.47 1.20 0.66
C LEU A 263 -13.42 2.16 1.88
N PRO A 264 -13.89 1.77 3.07
CA PRO A 264 -13.71 2.58 4.28
C PRO A 264 -12.23 2.62 4.73
N GLU A 265 -11.84 3.71 5.39
CA GLU A 265 -10.47 4.03 5.86
C GLU A 265 -9.79 2.89 6.64
N SER A 266 -10.57 1.98 7.23
CA SER A 266 -10.10 0.83 7.98
C SER A 266 -9.57 -0.35 7.15
N ARG A 267 -9.57 -0.28 5.80
CA ARG A 267 -9.29 -1.43 4.90
C ARG A 267 -8.00 -1.33 4.08
N ILE A 268 -7.14 -0.35 4.36
CA ILE A 268 -5.77 -0.31 3.82
C ILE A 268 -4.81 -0.53 5.00
N HIS A 269 -4.00 -1.57 4.92
CA HIS A 269 -3.10 -1.98 6.01
C HIS A 269 -1.63 -1.90 5.57
N LEU A 270 -0.76 -1.48 6.49
CA LEU A 270 0.69 -1.65 6.42
C LEU A 270 1.12 -2.59 7.55
N PRO A 271 1.72 -3.75 7.27
CA PRO A 271 2.37 -4.54 8.28
C PRO A 271 3.74 -3.91 8.58
N ILE A 272 3.84 -3.14 9.66
CA ILE A 272 5.14 -2.71 10.19
C ILE A 272 5.40 -3.52 11.46
N ASN A 273 6.55 -4.20 11.50
CA ASN A 273 6.98 -5.06 12.61
C ASN A 273 6.71 -4.43 13.99
N GLY A 274 5.69 -4.93 14.70
CA GLY A 274 5.53 -4.84 16.15
C GLY A 274 5.22 -3.47 16.76
N GLU A 275 5.41 -2.37 16.05
CA GLU A 275 5.04 -1.04 16.51
C GLU A 275 4.03 -0.45 15.53
N CYS A 276 2.77 -0.43 15.95
CA CYS A 276 1.83 0.56 15.46
C CYS A 276 2.43 1.91 15.86
N CYS A 277 3.25 2.48 14.97
CA CYS A 277 3.65 3.86 15.05
C CYS A 277 2.35 4.65 14.95
N ARG A 278 1.70 4.89 16.09
CA ARG A 278 1.03 6.16 16.34
C ARG A 278 2.13 7.18 16.18
N VAL A 279 2.41 7.55 14.93
CA VAL A 279 3.15 8.75 14.64
C VAL A 279 2.21 9.85 15.14
N GLY A 280 2.39 10.19 16.42
CA GLY A 280 1.86 11.36 17.07
C GLY A 280 2.50 12.61 16.47
N LEU A 281 2.53 12.71 15.14
CA LEU A 281 2.58 13.98 14.46
C LEU A 281 1.16 14.51 14.60
N ARG A 282 0.95 15.27 15.67
CA ARG A 282 -0.14 16.24 15.77
C ARG A 282 0.12 17.31 14.71
N LEU A 283 0.05 16.91 13.44
CA LEU A 283 0.03 17.79 12.28
C LEU A 283 -1.31 18.49 12.35
N THR A 284 -1.32 19.63 13.05
CA THR A 284 -2.46 20.52 13.06
C THR A 284 -2.87 20.80 11.61
N ILE A 285 -4.17 20.70 11.35
CA ILE A 285 -4.83 20.91 10.03
C ILE A 285 -4.27 22.14 9.28
N GLY A 286 -3.76 23.15 9.97
CA GLY A 286 -3.10 24.32 9.40
C GLY A 286 -1.78 24.07 8.64
N ASN A 287 -0.93 23.15 9.11
CA ASN A 287 0.35 22.85 8.43
C ASN A 287 0.13 22.01 7.16
N ILE A 288 -0.91 21.17 7.17
CA ILE A 288 -1.35 20.37 6.03
C ILE A 288 -1.94 21.27 4.94
N LYS A 289 -2.75 22.29 5.30
CA LYS A 289 -3.25 23.27 4.33
C LYS A 289 -2.12 24.05 3.64
N LYS A 290 -1.04 24.36 4.36
CA LYS A 290 0.11 25.07 3.80
C LYS A 290 0.88 24.19 2.79
N SER A 291 1.16 22.93 3.11
CA SER A 291 1.81 22.01 2.17
C SER A 291 0.93 21.68 0.97
N ILE A 292 -0.39 21.55 1.16
CA ILE A 292 -1.36 21.39 0.05
C ILE A 292 -1.43 22.65 -0.81
N GLN A 293 -1.40 23.86 -0.24
CA GLN A 293 -1.40 25.11 -1.03
C GLN A 293 -0.11 25.32 -1.80
N THR A 294 1.05 24.98 -1.23
CA THR A 294 2.33 25.08 -1.92
C THR A 294 2.43 24.07 -3.08
N LEU A 295 1.86 22.87 -2.93
CA LEU A 295 1.83 21.84 -3.97
C LEU A 295 0.70 22.06 -4.99
N SER A 296 -0.47 22.54 -4.57
CA SER A 296 -1.57 22.88 -5.49
C SER A 296 -1.23 24.11 -6.33
N ALA A 297 -0.45 25.06 -5.82
CA ALA A 297 0.04 26.21 -6.58
C ALA A 297 0.97 25.79 -7.73
N GLY A 298 1.72 24.69 -7.56
CA GLY A 298 2.45 24.05 -8.66
C GLY A 298 1.51 23.45 -9.71
N PHE A 299 0.47 22.74 -9.26
CA PHE A 299 -0.52 22.05 -10.10
C PHE A 299 -1.43 22.99 -10.92
N THR A 300 -1.73 24.21 -10.44
CA THR A 300 -2.57 25.18 -11.17
C THR A 300 -1.81 26.09 -12.15
N SER A 301 -0.48 26.04 -12.17
CA SER A 301 0.34 26.94 -13.02
C SER A 301 0.59 26.43 -14.45
N ARG A 302 0.14 25.21 -14.78
CA ARG A 302 0.26 24.60 -16.12
C ARG A 302 -0.97 23.79 -16.53
N LEU A 303 -2.13 24.44 -16.44
CA LEU A 303 -3.27 24.19 -17.33
C LEU A 303 -3.42 25.38 -18.27
#